data_AF-A0A2D5EV64-F1
#
_entry.id   AF-A0A2D5EV64-F1
#
_cell.length_a   1.000
_cell.length_b   1.000
_cell.length_c   1.000
_cell.angle_alpha   90.00
_cell.angle_beta   90.00
_cell.angle_gamma   90.00
#
_symmetry.space_group_name_H-M   'P 1'
#
loop_
_entity.id
_entity.type
_entity.pdbx_description
1 polymer ?
#
loop_
_entity_poly.entity_id
_entity_poly.type
_entity_poly.pdbx_seq_one_letter_code
_entity_poly.pdbx_strand_id
1 'polypeptide(L)'
;MCALVLLGAGGCAEGGGGTGAMDAGGGGADAGEDREDAGSDAGASECTRNEDCPDDGVFCNGVVSCQSGRCVASPAPTCNDGVGCTMDECVLATDECQNTPVDSLCPDGTVCVAGAGCQTPAACEFDDDCGGDGVFCNGDEVCVDGACASPGSRDCDDGDSCTLDECAESMGACASTVYEDVLTNPMHCGTGDDDCVVCPGPDAGAEHVVPVCVAGGCDLACEEGFLDEDDDLANGCEIECAPGGAEDEPDDAFEDANCDGIDGDRDRAIFVSASRGSNANDGLTSGTAVATVARAIAIQAGMPTRDQILIESGSYDMPAALELASGTGLYGGYGADFATRTDSRATLTASSPTALIIDGATSPIVVDHVNLATENRSGVGESTQTVRIRDGFDRVRFRHVTIVAGRGGPGAPGTSGGPGDPGTPGAPGDGSAGGAGGLFGGGRGADGVRRDPGPA
;
A
#
# COMPACT_ATOMS: atom_id res chain seq x y z
N MET A 1 -29.70 30.78 -26.19
CA MET A 1 -30.34 32.12 -26.14
C MET A 1 -30.40 32.57 -24.69
N CYS A 2 -29.40 33.34 -24.26
CA CYS A 2 -29.55 34.43 -23.29
C CYS A 2 -28.25 35.23 -23.36
N ALA A 3 -28.37 36.46 -23.84
CA ALA A 3 -27.27 37.38 -24.02
C ALA A 3 -27.00 38.13 -22.72
N LEU A 4 -25.73 38.33 -22.37
CA LEU A 4 -25.32 39.51 -21.62
C LEU A 4 -23.98 40.01 -22.15
N VAL A 5 -24.03 41.21 -22.70
CA VAL A 5 -22.93 42.00 -23.25
C VAL A 5 -22.55 43.04 -22.20
N LEU A 6 -21.25 43.23 -21.95
CA LEU A 6 -20.69 44.53 -21.55
C LEU A 6 -19.18 44.59 -21.87
N LEU A 7 -18.82 45.71 -22.49
CA LEU A 7 -17.58 46.00 -23.21
C LEU A 7 -16.43 46.49 -22.31
N GLY A 8 -15.20 46.41 -22.83
CA GLY A 8 -14.08 47.25 -22.42
C GLY A 8 -12.78 46.94 -23.16
N ALA A 9 -12.64 47.43 -24.39
CA ALA A 9 -11.40 47.39 -25.16
C ALA A 9 -10.39 48.45 -24.67
N GLY A 10 -9.12 48.08 -24.64
CA GLY A 10 -7.99 48.99 -24.46
C GLY A 10 -6.72 48.35 -25.03
N GLY A 11 -6.41 48.67 -26.29
CA GLY A 11 -5.10 48.39 -26.88
C GLY A 11 -4.16 49.58 -26.69
N CYS A 12 -2.87 49.30 -26.59
CA CYS A 12 -1.76 50.20 -26.92
C CYS A 12 -0.62 49.35 -27.50
N ALA A 13 0.04 49.90 -28.52
CA ALA A 13 0.96 49.25 -29.44
C ALA A 13 2.44 49.57 -29.17
N GLU A 14 3.29 48.75 -29.81
CA GLU A 14 4.58 49.04 -30.47
C GLU A 14 5.93 49.19 -29.72
N GLY A 15 6.92 48.48 -30.31
CA GLY A 15 8.37 48.66 -30.26
C GLY A 15 9.11 47.32 -30.02
N GLY A 16 9.90 46.71 -30.90
CA GLY A 16 10.49 47.10 -32.19
C GLY A 16 11.97 46.63 -32.24
N GLY A 17 12.36 45.87 -33.29
CA GLY A 17 13.75 45.54 -33.69
C GLY A 17 14.24 44.18 -33.19
N GLY A 18 14.53 43.17 -34.02
CA GLY A 18 15.40 43.11 -35.22
C GLY A 18 16.49 42.06 -34.91
N THR A 19 17.06 41.21 -35.77
CA THR A 19 17.15 41.05 -37.22
C THR A 19 17.88 39.71 -37.49
N GLY A 20 17.60 39.08 -38.65
CA GLY A 20 18.44 38.04 -39.28
C GLY A 20 17.70 36.70 -39.44
N ALA A 21 17.02 36.37 -40.56
CA ALA A 21 17.51 36.19 -41.94
C ALA A 21 18.62 35.10 -41.97
N MET A 22 18.58 34.01 -42.74
CA MET A 22 18.08 33.70 -44.09
C MET A 22 17.83 32.17 -44.15
N ASP A 23 16.70 31.63 -44.62
CA ASP A 23 16.24 31.41 -46.01
C ASP A 23 16.98 30.32 -46.82
N ALA A 24 16.16 29.54 -47.53
CA ALA A 24 16.39 28.49 -48.53
C ALA A 24 16.89 27.11 -48.02
N GLY A 25 16.30 25.96 -48.39
CA GLY A 25 15.27 25.65 -49.38
C GLY A 25 15.49 24.24 -49.97
N GLY A 26 14.42 23.53 -50.31
CA GLY A 26 14.40 22.27 -51.09
C GLY A 26 14.63 21.01 -50.23
N GLY A 27 13.79 19.97 -50.24
CA GLY A 27 12.98 19.42 -51.32
C GLY A 27 13.69 18.19 -51.89
N GLY A 28 13.19 16.98 -51.62
CA GLY A 28 13.72 15.74 -52.22
C GLY A 28 13.24 14.50 -51.49
N ALA A 29 12.28 13.82 -52.11
CA ALA A 29 11.83 12.49 -51.76
C ALA A 29 12.81 11.41 -52.29
N ASP A 30 12.48 10.17 -51.93
CA ASP A 30 12.81 8.90 -52.59
C ASP A 30 13.91 8.03 -51.96
N ALA A 31 13.39 6.93 -51.42
CA ALA A 31 13.70 5.53 -51.74
C ALA A 31 15.12 5.00 -51.48
N GLY A 32 15.13 3.84 -50.82
CA GLY A 32 16.32 3.16 -50.37
C GLY A 32 17.18 2.56 -51.48
N GLU A 33 18.27 1.97 -51.03
CA GLU A 33 18.82 0.71 -51.54
C GLU A 33 19.99 0.31 -50.64
N ASP A 34 20.07 -1.00 -50.41
CA ASP A 34 21.17 -1.70 -49.77
C ASP A 34 22.53 -1.26 -50.32
N ARG A 35 23.53 -1.17 -49.43
CA ARG A 35 24.89 -1.64 -49.68
C ARG A 35 25.69 -1.68 -48.39
N GLU A 36 26.23 -2.87 -48.16
CA GLU A 36 27.31 -3.20 -47.24
C GLU A 36 28.46 -2.19 -47.38
N ASP A 37 28.92 -1.64 -46.24
CA ASP A 37 30.25 -1.05 -46.15
C ASP A 37 30.90 -1.48 -44.83
N ALA A 38 31.80 -2.46 -44.94
CA ALA A 38 32.71 -2.84 -43.89
C ALA A 38 33.76 -1.74 -43.75
N GLY A 39 33.71 -1.00 -42.63
CA GLY A 39 34.57 0.15 -42.44
C GLY A 39 34.76 0.56 -40.98
N SER A 40 35.56 -0.23 -40.25
CA SER A 40 36.34 0.21 -39.08
C SER A 40 35.56 0.50 -37.80
N ASP A 41 35.03 -0.55 -37.18
CA ASP A 41 34.65 -0.49 -35.76
C ASP A 41 35.93 -0.54 -34.90
N ALA A 42 36.54 0.63 -34.74
CA ALA A 42 37.61 0.85 -33.79
C ALA A 42 37.01 0.85 -32.38
N GLY A 43 36.81 -0.35 -31.85
CA GLY A 43 36.75 -0.67 -30.42
C GLY A 43 35.89 0.26 -29.57
N ALA A 44 34.57 0.12 -29.66
CA ALA A 44 33.75 0.41 -28.49
C ALA A 44 34.15 -0.59 -27.41
N SER A 45 34.89 -0.13 -26.40
CA SER A 45 35.16 -0.91 -25.21
C SER A 45 33.83 -1.24 -24.53
N GLU A 46 33.53 -2.53 -24.33
CA GLU A 46 32.33 -3.00 -23.63
C GLU A 46 32.28 -2.46 -22.19
N CYS A 47 33.43 -2.14 -21.61
CA CYS A 47 33.57 -1.56 -20.28
C CYS A 47 34.77 -0.59 -20.24
N THR A 48 34.73 0.38 -19.33
CA THR A 48 35.88 1.26 -19.03
C THR A 48 36.35 1.12 -17.58
N ARG A 49 35.49 0.62 -16.70
CA ARG A 49 35.73 0.31 -15.29
C ARG A 49 34.97 -0.98 -14.93
N ASN A 50 35.35 -1.63 -13.83
CA ASN A 50 34.71 -2.87 -13.40
C ASN A 50 33.21 -2.72 -13.11
N GLU A 51 32.77 -1.53 -12.70
CA GLU A 51 31.36 -1.19 -12.47
C GLU A 51 30.49 -1.28 -13.74
N ASP A 52 31.10 -1.20 -14.92
CA ASP A 52 30.41 -1.31 -16.21
C ASP A 52 30.14 -2.79 -16.58
N CYS A 53 30.66 -3.74 -15.78
CA CYS A 53 30.44 -5.18 -15.93
C CYS A 53 29.51 -5.67 -14.80
N PRO A 54 28.18 -5.74 -15.04
CA PRO A 54 27.26 -6.28 -14.04
C PRO A 54 27.59 -7.76 -13.77
N ASP A 55 27.80 -8.07 -12.49
CA ASP A 55 28.00 -9.43 -11.99
C ASP A 55 26.62 -10.04 -11.71
N ASP A 56 26.41 -11.29 -12.12
CA ASP A 56 25.14 -12.00 -11.93
C ASP A 56 24.95 -12.49 -10.48
N GLY A 57 25.94 -12.22 -9.62
CA GLY A 57 25.94 -12.59 -8.21
C GLY A 57 26.31 -14.06 -7.98
N VAL A 58 26.69 -14.80 -9.03
CA VAL A 58 27.02 -16.23 -8.95
C VAL A 58 28.48 -16.38 -8.52
N PHE A 59 28.70 -16.90 -7.33
CA PHE A 59 30.02 -17.08 -6.73
C PHE A 59 30.94 -18.03 -7.53
N CYS A 60 30.41 -19.16 -8.00
CA CYS A 60 31.20 -20.22 -8.62
C CYS A 60 31.63 -19.97 -10.07
N ASN A 61 31.11 -18.92 -10.74
CA ASN A 61 31.55 -18.56 -12.10
C ASN A 61 32.63 -17.45 -12.10
N GLY A 62 32.91 -16.88 -10.94
CA GLY A 62 33.97 -15.90 -10.71
C GLY A 62 33.61 -14.48 -11.12
N VAL A 63 34.07 -13.50 -10.32
CA VAL A 63 33.73 -12.09 -10.49
C VAL A 63 34.15 -11.54 -11.85
N VAL A 64 33.22 -10.87 -12.53
CA VAL A 64 33.45 -10.22 -13.82
C VAL A 64 34.15 -8.86 -13.64
N SER A 65 35.25 -8.64 -14.37
CA SER A 65 36.03 -7.40 -14.28
C SER A 65 36.38 -6.86 -15.65
N CYS A 66 36.56 -5.53 -15.74
CA CYS A 66 36.90 -4.88 -16.99
C CYS A 66 38.40 -5.01 -17.29
N GLN A 67 38.74 -5.84 -18.27
CA GLN A 67 40.12 -6.02 -18.73
C GLN A 67 40.25 -5.63 -20.20
N SER A 68 41.08 -4.63 -20.46
CA SER A 68 41.38 -4.14 -21.83
C SER A 68 40.13 -3.77 -22.64
N GLY A 69 39.12 -3.20 -21.99
CA GLY A 69 37.89 -2.77 -22.63
C GLY A 69 36.87 -3.89 -22.85
N ARG A 70 37.03 -5.03 -22.17
CA ARG A 70 36.11 -6.17 -22.24
C ARG A 70 35.80 -6.70 -20.84
N CYS A 71 34.56 -7.10 -20.60
CA CYS A 71 34.19 -7.78 -19.36
C CYS A 71 34.69 -9.23 -19.41
N VAL A 72 35.56 -9.59 -18.48
CA VAL A 72 36.16 -10.93 -18.40
C VAL A 72 35.93 -11.48 -17.00
N ALA A 73 35.30 -12.66 -16.92
CA ALA A 73 35.16 -13.41 -15.68
C ALA A 73 36.53 -13.88 -15.18
N SER A 74 36.81 -13.64 -13.90
CA SER A 74 37.97 -14.24 -13.24
C SER A 74 37.75 -15.75 -13.09
N PRO A 75 38.80 -16.57 -12.96
CA PRO A 75 38.63 -17.96 -12.57
C PRO A 75 37.84 -18.09 -11.27
N ALA A 76 37.02 -19.13 -11.16
CA ALA A 76 36.27 -19.44 -9.96
C ALA A 76 37.19 -19.43 -8.71
N PRO A 77 36.74 -18.88 -7.56
CA PRO A 77 37.47 -18.96 -6.31
C PRO A 77 37.86 -20.39 -5.96
N THR A 78 39.02 -20.60 -5.34
CA THR A 78 39.43 -21.95 -4.92
C THR A 78 38.68 -22.35 -3.65
N CYS A 79 37.85 -23.39 -3.71
CA CYS A 79 37.14 -23.94 -2.55
C CYS A 79 38.02 -24.78 -1.61
N ASN A 80 39.35 -24.67 -1.72
CA ASN A 80 40.26 -25.50 -0.95
C ASN A 80 40.21 -25.14 0.54
N ASP A 81 39.75 -26.08 1.36
CA ASP A 81 39.61 -25.91 2.81
C ASP A 81 40.91 -26.25 3.58
N GLY A 82 41.95 -26.69 2.87
CA GLY A 82 43.25 -27.07 3.42
C GLY A 82 43.28 -28.50 3.98
N VAL A 83 42.21 -29.29 3.84
CA VAL A 83 42.13 -30.67 4.32
C VAL A 83 42.46 -31.64 3.18
N GLY A 84 43.55 -32.42 3.32
CA GLY A 84 44.05 -33.24 2.21
C GLY A 84 43.19 -34.44 1.81
N CYS A 85 42.10 -34.72 2.53
CA CYS A 85 41.19 -35.83 2.28
C CYS A 85 39.77 -35.40 1.92
N THR A 86 39.52 -34.10 1.77
CA THR A 86 38.27 -33.57 1.23
C THR A 86 38.37 -33.43 -0.29
N MET A 87 37.25 -33.66 -0.96
CA MET A 87 37.07 -33.26 -2.34
C MET A 87 36.45 -31.87 -2.34
N ASP A 88 37.26 -30.88 -2.68
CA ASP A 88 36.89 -29.47 -2.68
C ASP A 88 36.41 -29.06 -4.08
N GLU A 89 35.12 -28.76 -4.23
CA GLU A 89 34.52 -28.38 -5.50
C GLU A 89 33.61 -27.15 -5.34
N CYS A 90 33.60 -26.28 -6.36
CA CYS A 90 32.62 -25.21 -6.46
C CYS A 90 31.41 -25.73 -7.23
N VAL A 91 30.29 -25.94 -6.55
CA VAL A 91 29.11 -26.58 -7.12
C VAL A 91 28.20 -25.53 -7.73
N LEU A 92 28.20 -25.43 -9.06
CA LEU A 92 27.41 -24.45 -9.83
C LEU A 92 25.89 -24.53 -9.60
N ALA A 93 25.39 -25.68 -9.13
CA ALA A 93 23.95 -25.88 -8.89
C ALA A 93 23.46 -25.23 -7.58
N THR A 94 24.34 -25.15 -6.57
CA THR A 94 24.02 -24.54 -5.27
C THR A 94 24.74 -23.20 -5.07
N ASP A 95 25.64 -22.85 -5.98
CA ASP A 95 26.50 -21.67 -5.92
C ASP A 95 27.34 -21.55 -4.63
N GLU A 96 27.79 -22.71 -4.12
CA GLU A 96 28.50 -22.82 -2.85
C GLU A 96 29.75 -23.69 -3.00
N CYS A 97 30.75 -23.43 -2.13
CA CYS A 97 31.88 -24.34 -1.97
C CYS A 97 31.43 -25.58 -1.19
N GLN A 98 31.56 -26.75 -1.81
CA GLN A 98 31.36 -28.03 -1.14
C GLN A 98 32.71 -28.69 -0.89
N ASN A 99 32.95 -29.08 0.37
CA ASN A 99 34.14 -29.79 0.83
C ASN A 99 33.70 -31.15 1.39
N THR A 100 33.59 -32.14 0.52
CA THR A 100 33.06 -33.47 0.88
C THR A 100 34.19 -34.38 1.39
N PRO A 101 34.11 -34.93 2.60
CA PRO A 101 35.10 -35.90 3.09
C PRO A 101 35.13 -37.17 2.23
N VAL A 102 36.33 -37.64 1.87
CA VAL A 102 36.51 -38.87 1.09
C VAL A 102 37.54 -39.79 1.76
N ASP A 103 37.07 -40.83 2.44
CA ASP A 103 37.91 -41.77 3.21
C ASP A 103 38.99 -42.45 2.36
N SER A 104 38.73 -42.71 1.08
CA SER A 104 39.71 -43.33 0.19
C SER A 104 40.93 -42.47 -0.11
N LEU A 105 40.88 -41.17 0.22
CA LEU A 105 42.04 -40.27 0.15
C LEU A 105 42.93 -40.39 1.40
N CYS A 106 42.50 -41.14 2.41
CA CYS A 106 43.26 -41.39 3.63
C CYS A 106 44.06 -42.71 3.57
N PRO A 107 45.17 -42.82 4.33
CA PRO A 107 45.90 -44.08 4.49
C PRO A 107 45.03 -45.23 5.01
N ASP A 108 45.40 -46.47 4.69
CA ASP A 108 44.69 -47.67 5.16
C ASP A 108 44.45 -47.65 6.68
N GLY A 109 43.19 -47.78 7.09
CA GLY A 109 42.77 -47.77 8.50
C GLY A 109 42.50 -46.38 9.09
N THR A 110 42.36 -45.34 8.26
CA THR A 110 41.94 -43.99 8.68
C THR A 110 40.75 -43.51 7.86
N VAL A 111 39.92 -42.65 8.47
CA VAL A 111 38.75 -42.01 7.85
C VAL A 111 38.97 -40.50 7.75
N CYS A 112 38.34 -39.87 6.77
CA CYS A 112 38.43 -38.43 6.58
C CYS A 112 37.42 -37.71 7.48
N VAL A 113 37.92 -36.90 8.42
CA VAL A 113 37.06 -36.08 9.29
C VAL A 113 37.07 -34.64 8.77
N ALA A 114 35.89 -34.08 8.50
CA ALA A 114 35.72 -32.71 8.03
C ALA A 114 36.45 -31.72 8.96
N GLY A 115 37.30 -30.85 8.40
CA GLY A 115 38.10 -29.88 9.16
C GLY A 115 39.28 -30.45 9.98
N ALA A 116 39.39 -31.78 10.16
CA ALA A 116 40.42 -32.42 10.99
C ALA A 116 41.34 -33.39 10.23
N GLY A 117 41.02 -33.74 8.98
CA GLY A 117 41.83 -34.60 8.11
C GLY A 117 41.74 -36.08 8.44
N CYS A 118 42.69 -36.87 7.94
CA CYS A 118 42.70 -38.32 8.13
C CYS A 118 42.98 -38.69 9.59
N GLN A 119 42.01 -39.33 10.24
CA GLN A 119 42.10 -39.77 11.63
C GLN A 119 41.90 -41.29 11.74
N THR A 120 42.58 -41.93 12.69
CA THR A 120 42.29 -43.31 13.06
C THR A 120 41.00 -43.34 13.88
N PRO A 121 39.93 -44.00 13.41
CA PRO A 121 38.69 -44.09 14.16
C PRO A 121 38.93 -44.85 15.48
N ALA A 122 38.18 -44.46 16.52
CA ALA A 122 38.26 -45.14 17.81
C ALA A 122 37.78 -46.59 17.66
N ALA A 123 38.52 -47.52 18.25
CA ALA A 123 38.10 -48.92 18.28
C ALA A 123 36.94 -49.11 19.27
N CYS A 124 35.96 -49.92 18.89
CA CYS A 124 34.76 -50.20 19.69
C CYS A 124 34.39 -51.69 19.61
N GLU A 125 33.68 -52.19 20.62
CA GLU A 125 32.98 -53.49 20.56
C GLU A 125 31.45 -53.31 20.60
N PHE A 126 30.97 -52.21 21.19
CA PHE A 126 29.57 -51.81 21.30
C PHE A 126 29.40 -50.32 21.00
N ASP A 127 28.19 -49.88 20.67
CA ASP A 127 27.88 -48.47 20.37
C ASP A 127 28.23 -47.55 21.56
N ASP A 128 28.05 -48.03 22.80
CA ASP A 128 28.43 -47.30 24.02
C ASP A 128 29.93 -47.01 24.15
N ASP A 129 30.79 -47.72 23.41
CA ASP A 129 32.24 -47.48 23.39
C ASP A 129 32.59 -46.23 22.55
N CYS A 130 31.64 -45.73 21.75
CA CYS A 130 31.83 -44.58 20.90
C CYS A 130 31.44 -43.29 21.64
N GLY A 131 32.45 -42.55 22.10
CA GLY A 131 32.30 -41.34 22.91
C GLY A 131 31.79 -40.09 22.20
N GLY A 132 31.22 -40.21 20.99
CA GLY A 132 30.97 -39.10 20.08
C GLY A 132 32.27 -38.59 19.45
N ASP A 133 32.22 -38.19 18.18
CA ASP A 133 33.33 -37.49 17.51
C ASP A 133 33.34 -35.96 17.80
N GLY A 134 32.32 -35.48 18.52
CA GLY A 134 32.12 -34.08 18.85
C GLY A 134 31.34 -33.29 17.80
N VAL A 135 30.85 -33.98 16.76
CA VAL A 135 29.94 -33.48 15.73
C VAL A 135 28.55 -34.05 16.05
N PHE A 136 27.53 -33.20 16.07
CA PHE A 136 26.19 -33.60 16.52
C PHE A 136 25.28 -34.00 15.36
N CYS A 137 25.37 -33.33 14.22
CA CYS A 137 24.47 -33.48 13.08
C CYS A 137 24.84 -34.59 12.12
N ASN A 138 25.98 -35.25 12.30
CA ASN A 138 26.32 -36.49 11.61
C ASN A 138 25.76 -37.76 12.32
N GLY A 139 24.76 -37.58 13.18
CA GLY A 139 24.02 -38.69 13.78
C GLY A 139 24.64 -39.21 15.07
N ASP A 140 24.12 -40.33 15.57
CA ASP A 140 24.67 -41.02 16.73
C ASP A 140 25.81 -41.96 16.29
N GLU A 141 26.94 -41.93 16.99
CA GLU A 141 28.05 -42.85 16.74
C GLU A 141 27.66 -44.28 17.09
N VAL A 142 27.83 -45.18 16.12
CA VAL A 142 27.61 -46.62 16.31
C VAL A 142 28.86 -47.41 15.94
N CYS A 143 29.00 -48.58 16.53
CA CYS A 143 30.14 -49.44 16.28
C CYS A 143 29.92 -50.26 15.00
N VAL A 144 30.64 -49.91 13.93
CA VAL A 144 30.57 -50.60 12.64
C VAL A 144 31.91 -51.29 12.37
N ASP A 145 31.88 -52.62 12.27
CA ASP A 145 33.07 -53.45 12.00
C ASP A 145 34.28 -53.19 12.94
N GLY A 146 33.99 -52.83 14.20
CA GLY A 146 35.00 -52.60 15.24
C GLY A 146 35.60 -51.18 15.25
N ALA A 147 35.03 -50.26 14.48
CA ALA A 147 35.36 -48.84 14.44
C ALA A 147 34.10 -47.98 14.66
N CYS A 148 34.24 -46.90 15.43
CA CYS A 148 33.15 -45.93 15.58
C CYS A 148 32.91 -45.21 14.26
N ALA A 149 31.64 -45.16 13.85
CA ALA A 149 31.19 -44.45 12.67
C ALA A 149 29.81 -43.83 12.90
N SER A 150 29.59 -42.67 12.31
CA SER A 150 28.34 -41.92 12.30
C SER A 150 27.59 -42.21 10.99
N PRO A 151 26.42 -42.87 11.01
CA PRO A 151 25.81 -43.44 9.82
C PRO A 151 25.03 -42.45 8.92
N GLY A 152 25.10 -41.13 9.10
CA GLY A 152 24.44 -40.18 8.20
C GLY A 152 24.09 -38.83 8.85
N SER A 153 23.08 -38.12 8.36
CA SER A 153 22.58 -36.90 9.00
C SER A 153 21.65 -37.22 10.18
N ARG A 154 21.73 -36.46 11.27
CA ARG A 154 20.77 -36.55 12.38
C ARG A 154 19.42 -36.01 11.92
N ASP A 155 18.37 -36.81 12.12
CA ASP A 155 16.99 -36.40 11.86
C ASP A 155 16.53 -35.44 12.96
N CYS A 156 16.20 -34.22 12.58
CA CYS A 156 15.78 -33.15 13.48
C CYS A 156 14.31 -32.74 13.27
N ASP A 157 13.57 -33.46 12.42
CA ASP A 157 12.13 -33.26 12.21
C ASP A 157 11.39 -33.30 13.56
N ASP A 158 10.86 -32.16 13.98
CA ASP A 158 10.13 -32.04 15.25
C ASP A 158 8.65 -32.45 15.12
N GLY A 159 8.24 -32.81 13.90
CA GLY A 159 6.89 -33.20 13.54
C GLY A 159 5.93 -32.03 13.33
N ASP A 160 6.39 -30.78 13.43
CA ASP A 160 5.61 -29.58 13.12
C ASP A 160 5.94 -29.07 11.71
N SER A 161 5.03 -29.35 10.79
CA SER A 161 5.09 -28.94 9.39
C SER A 161 5.19 -27.42 9.16
N CYS A 162 4.88 -26.61 10.17
CA CYS A 162 4.98 -25.15 10.14
C CYS A 162 6.35 -24.63 10.61
N THR A 163 7.34 -25.50 10.80
CA THR A 163 8.69 -25.11 11.20
C THR A 163 9.76 -25.51 10.19
N LEU A 164 10.86 -24.77 10.22
CA LEU A 164 12.11 -25.15 9.58
C LEU A 164 12.96 -25.87 10.62
N ASP A 165 13.14 -27.18 10.43
CA ASP A 165 14.02 -28.01 11.23
C ASP A 165 15.45 -27.95 10.71
N GLU A 166 16.35 -27.46 11.56
CA GLU A 166 17.77 -27.37 11.27
C GLU A 166 18.56 -28.10 12.35
N CYS A 167 19.55 -28.88 11.92
CA CYS A 167 20.54 -29.38 12.86
C CYS A 167 21.66 -28.37 13.05
N ALA A 168 21.78 -27.81 14.26
CA ALA A 168 22.73 -26.76 14.58
C ALA A 168 23.97 -27.30 15.30
N GLU A 169 25.05 -27.53 14.56
CA GLU A 169 26.34 -28.00 15.10
C GLU A 169 26.91 -27.10 16.20
N SER A 170 26.77 -25.78 16.03
CA SER A 170 27.25 -24.79 16.99
C SER A 170 26.56 -24.88 18.36
N MET A 171 25.35 -25.45 18.39
CA MET A 171 24.54 -25.63 19.61
C MET A 171 24.54 -27.08 20.09
N GLY A 172 25.01 -28.02 19.27
CA GLY A 172 24.92 -29.46 19.52
C GLY A 172 23.48 -29.92 19.76
N ALA A 173 22.52 -29.34 19.02
CA ALA A 173 21.09 -29.57 19.19
C ALA A 173 20.32 -29.38 17.87
N CYS A 174 19.16 -30.03 17.78
CA CYS A 174 18.16 -29.69 16.77
C CYS A 174 17.49 -28.36 17.15
N ALA A 175 17.35 -27.48 16.16
CA ALA A 175 16.65 -26.20 16.29
C ALA A 175 15.48 -26.20 15.31
N SER A 176 14.30 -25.80 15.79
CA SER A 176 13.15 -25.54 14.93
C SER A 176 12.79 -24.06 14.99
N THR A 177 12.51 -23.48 13.82
CA THR A 177 12.11 -22.08 13.68
C THR A 177 10.78 -21.99 12.95
N VAL A 178 9.82 -21.29 13.55
CA VAL A 178 8.46 -21.15 12.99
C VAL A 178 8.51 -20.28 11.74
N TYR A 179 7.81 -20.67 10.67
CA TYR A 179 7.61 -19.81 9.52
C TYR A 179 6.68 -18.64 9.90
N GLU A 180 7.11 -17.40 9.69
CA GLU A 180 6.34 -16.21 10.05
C GLU A 180 5.19 -15.90 9.06
N ASP A 181 5.23 -16.51 7.87
CA ASP A 181 4.34 -16.19 6.73
C ASP A 181 3.40 -17.35 6.34
N VAL A 182 2.94 -18.13 7.32
CA VAL A 182 2.12 -19.34 7.04
C VAL A 182 0.72 -19.04 6.50
N LEU A 183 0.24 -17.80 6.66
CA LEU A 183 -1.09 -17.40 6.20
C LEU A 183 -1.13 -16.95 4.74
N THR A 184 0.03 -16.67 4.14
CA THR A 184 0.15 -16.10 2.79
C THR A 184 1.23 -16.74 1.93
N ASN A 185 2.10 -17.59 2.48
CA ASN A 185 3.11 -18.32 1.72
C ASN A 185 2.56 -19.65 1.15
N PRO A 186 2.48 -19.82 -0.19
CA PRO A 186 1.98 -21.05 -0.81
C PRO A 186 2.84 -22.30 -0.55
N MET A 187 4.10 -22.13 -0.12
CA MET A 187 4.98 -23.26 0.22
C MET A 187 4.82 -23.74 1.67
N HIS A 188 4.22 -22.92 2.53
CA HIS A 188 4.06 -23.19 3.96
C HIS A 188 2.67 -22.76 4.44
N CYS A 189 1.64 -23.08 3.67
CA CYS A 189 0.30 -22.55 3.89
C CYS A 189 -0.42 -23.33 4.98
N GLY A 190 -0.87 -22.66 6.04
CA GLY A 190 -1.59 -23.27 7.15
C GLY A 190 -2.03 -22.26 8.22
N THR A 191 -2.54 -22.75 9.35
CA THR A 191 -2.90 -21.92 10.51
C THR A 191 -1.74 -21.71 11.48
N GLY A 192 -0.65 -22.47 11.32
CA GLY A 192 0.51 -22.44 12.22
C GLY A 192 0.41 -23.44 13.37
N ASP A 193 -0.54 -24.37 13.30
CA ASP A 193 -0.80 -25.41 14.31
C ASP A 193 -0.46 -26.81 13.75
N ASP A 194 0.75 -26.98 13.19
CA ASP A 194 1.19 -28.22 12.50
C ASP A 194 0.24 -28.67 11.38
N ASP A 195 -0.18 -27.71 10.56
CA ASP A 195 -1.07 -27.92 9.42
C ASP A 195 -0.55 -27.28 8.14
N CYS A 196 0.72 -26.90 8.11
CA CYS A 196 1.32 -26.22 6.98
C CYS A 196 1.59 -27.20 5.84
N VAL A 197 1.15 -26.82 4.65
CA VAL A 197 1.32 -27.62 3.44
C VAL A 197 1.87 -26.78 2.31
N VAL A 198 2.56 -27.45 1.38
CA VAL A 198 2.81 -26.89 0.05
C VAL A 198 1.49 -26.95 -0.71
N CYS A 199 1.01 -25.80 -1.16
CA CYS A 199 -0.23 -25.73 -1.91
C CYS A 199 -0.13 -26.49 -3.23
N PRO A 200 -1.14 -27.31 -3.56
CA PRO A 200 -1.12 -28.08 -4.78
C PRO A 200 -1.14 -27.16 -5.99
N GLY A 201 -0.26 -27.44 -6.96
CA GLY A 201 -0.30 -26.75 -8.25
C GLY A 201 -1.56 -27.08 -9.06
N PRO A 202 -1.84 -26.31 -10.12
CA PRO A 202 -3.03 -26.48 -10.94
C PRO A 202 -3.05 -27.82 -11.71
N ASP A 203 -4.26 -28.22 -12.12
CA ASP A 203 -4.45 -29.41 -12.96
C ASP A 203 -3.83 -29.24 -14.36
N ALA A 204 -3.47 -30.37 -14.98
CA ALA A 204 -2.90 -30.38 -16.32
C ALA A 204 -3.91 -29.87 -17.37
N GLY A 205 -3.78 -28.60 -17.75
CA GLY A 205 -4.67 -27.91 -18.69
C GLY A 205 -5.03 -26.49 -18.25
N ALA A 206 -4.84 -26.17 -16.97
CA ALA A 206 -5.00 -24.82 -16.45
C ALA A 206 -3.71 -24.01 -16.68
N GLU A 207 -3.55 -23.50 -17.90
CA GLU A 207 -2.42 -22.62 -18.25
C GLU A 207 -2.51 -21.30 -17.48
N HIS A 208 -1.36 -20.76 -17.05
CA HIS A 208 -1.27 -19.48 -16.33
C HIS A 208 -2.03 -19.39 -15.01
N VAL A 209 -2.15 -20.51 -14.31
CA VAL A 209 -2.68 -20.59 -12.94
C VAL A 209 -1.54 -20.90 -11.97
N VAL A 210 -1.53 -20.22 -10.82
CA VAL A 210 -0.53 -20.41 -9.75
C VAL A 210 -1.22 -20.74 -8.42
N PRO A 211 -0.59 -21.58 -7.57
CA PRO A 211 -1.08 -21.81 -6.22
C PRO A 211 -0.86 -20.58 -5.34
N VAL A 212 -1.88 -20.22 -4.57
CA VAL A 212 -1.83 -19.11 -3.60
C VAL A 212 -2.25 -19.60 -2.22
N CYS A 213 -1.79 -18.90 -1.18
CA CYS A 213 -2.24 -19.12 0.18
C CYS A 213 -3.09 -17.94 0.63
N VAL A 214 -4.34 -18.20 1.00
CA VAL A 214 -5.29 -17.17 1.44
C VAL A 214 -5.76 -17.52 2.84
N ALA A 215 -5.26 -16.77 3.83
CA ALA A 215 -5.59 -16.95 5.24
C ALA A 215 -5.35 -18.38 5.76
N GLY A 216 -4.25 -19.00 5.32
CA GLY A 216 -3.86 -20.36 5.71
C GLY A 216 -4.58 -21.47 4.96
N GLY A 217 -5.41 -21.14 3.95
CA GLY A 217 -6.01 -22.09 3.03
C GLY A 217 -5.35 -22.03 1.66
N CYS A 218 -5.05 -23.19 1.07
CA CYS A 218 -4.59 -23.26 -0.31
C CYS A 218 -5.71 -22.97 -1.29
N ASP A 219 -5.43 -22.10 -2.25
CA ASP A 219 -6.31 -21.72 -3.34
C ASP A 219 -5.51 -21.61 -4.65
N LEU A 220 -6.21 -21.35 -5.75
CA LEU A 220 -5.61 -21.08 -7.05
C LEU A 220 -5.95 -19.66 -7.50
N ALA A 221 -5.01 -19.01 -8.19
CA ALA A 221 -5.22 -17.70 -8.81
C ALA A 221 -4.52 -17.63 -10.16
N CYS A 222 -4.89 -16.66 -11.00
CA CYS A 222 -4.13 -16.40 -12.20
C CYS A 222 -2.71 -15.92 -11.89
N GLU A 223 -1.76 -16.35 -12.71
CA GLU A 223 -0.42 -15.78 -12.77
C GLU A 223 -0.54 -14.28 -13.08
N GLU A 224 0.37 -13.46 -12.55
CA GLU A 224 0.38 -12.02 -12.83
C GLU A 224 0.42 -11.75 -14.35
N GLY A 225 -0.48 -10.90 -14.84
CA GLY A 225 -0.65 -10.61 -16.26
C GLY A 225 -1.62 -11.54 -17.00
N PHE A 226 -2.28 -12.47 -16.29
CA PHE A 226 -3.30 -13.34 -16.86
C PHE A 226 -4.64 -13.17 -16.14
N LEU A 227 -5.72 -13.25 -16.91
CA LEU A 227 -7.09 -13.17 -16.40
C LEU A 227 -7.89 -14.39 -16.86
N ASP A 228 -8.77 -14.84 -15.98
CA ASP A 228 -9.77 -15.89 -16.23
C ASP A 228 -11.02 -15.21 -16.84
N GLU A 229 -11.29 -15.49 -18.13
CA GLU A 229 -12.40 -14.84 -18.85
C GLU A 229 -13.77 -15.38 -18.41
N ASP A 230 -13.82 -16.65 -18.03
CA ASP A 230 -15.07 -17.37 -17.78
C ASP A 230 -15.30 -17.80 -16.32
N ASP A 231 -14.43 -17.36 -15.41
CA ASP A 231 -14.45 -17.68 -13.97
C ASP A 231 -14.33 -19.22 -13.77
N ASP A 232 -13.58 -19.87 -14.66
CA ASP A 232 -13.27 -21.30 -14.65
C ASP A 232 -11.75 -21.55 -14.73
N LEU A 233 -11.08 -21.36 -13.58
CA LEU A 233 -9.66 -21.70 -13.38
C LEU A 233 -9.27 -23.14 -13.77
N ALA A 234 -10.21 -24.05 -14.03
CA ALA A 234 -9.90 -25.40 -14.50
C ALA A 234 -9.40 -25.45 -15.96
N ASN A 235 -9.74 -24.46 -16.79
CA ASN A 235 -9.21 -24.30 -18.16
C ASN A 235 -8.04 -23.32 -18.26
N GLY A 236 -7.72 -22.62 -17.18
CA GLY A 236 -6.57 -21.74 -17.09
C GLY A 236 -6.99 -20.29 -16.94
N CYS A 237 -6.04 -19.40 -17.23
CA CYS A 237 -6.31 -17.98 -17.39
C CYS A 237 -6.01 -17.62 -18.85
N GLU A 238 -7.07 -17.50 -19.64
CA GLU A 238 -7.07 -17.52 -21.11
C GLU A 238 -6.67 -16.18 -21.71
N ILE A 239 -6.76 -15.10 -20.94
CA ILE A 239 -6.47 -13.75 -21.40
C ILE A 239 -5.05 -13.38 -20.96
N GLU A 240 -4.14 -13.33 -21.94
CA GLU A 240 -2.89 -12.56 -21.83
C GLU A 240 -3.26 -11.07 -21.75
N CYS A 241 -3.35 -10.54 -20.53
CA CYS A 241 -3.40 -9.10 -20.37
C CYS A 241 -1.96 -8.59 -20.26
N ALA A 242 -1.40 -8.17 -21.39
CA ALA A 242 0.00 -7.75 -21.46
C ALA A 242 0.28 -6.62 -20.45
N PRO A 243 1.09 -6.84 -19.38
CA PRO A 243 1.49 -5.78 -18.48
C PRO A 243 2.40 -4.83 -19.27
N GLY A 244 1.82 -3.73 -19.75
CA GLY A 244 2.42 -3.06 -20.90
C GLY A 244 1.70 -1.83 -21.45
N GLY A 245 1.31 -0.89 -20.58
CA GLY A 245 1.50 0.53 -20.92
C GLY A 245 0.28 1.42 -21.15
N ALA A 246 -0.92 1.04 -20.71
CA ALA A 246 -1.98 2.02 -20.48
C ALA A 246 -1.86 2.59 -19.06
N GLU A 247 -2.01 3.90 -18.91
CA GLU A 247 -2.24 4.52 -17.60
C GLU A 247 -3.63 4.08 -17.15
N ASP A 248 -3.69 3.31 -16.05
CA ASP A 248 -4.94 2.85 -15.48
C ASP A 248 -5.42 3.81 -14.38
N GLU A 249 -6.58 4.39 -14.64
CA GLU A 249 -7.21 5.36 -13.78
C GLU A 249 -8.54 4.78 -13.31
N PRO A 250 -8.82 4.81 -12.00
CA PRO A 250 -10.12 4.36 -11.50
C PRO A 250 -11.27 5.05 -12.24
N ASP A 251 -11.98 4.29 -13.07
CA ASP A 251 -13.00 4.83 -13.97
C ASP A 251 -14.37 4.12 -13.88
N ASP A 252 -15.26 4.37 -14.84
CA ASP A 252 -16.64 3.86 -14.83
C ASP A 252 -16.78 2.50 -15.53
N ALA A 253 -15.73 2.03 -16.23
CA ALA A 253 -15.66 0.70 -16.81
C ALA A 253 -15.40 -0.36 -15.72
N PHE A 254 -14.75 0.04 -14.61
CA PHE A 254 -14.31 -0.85 -13.54
C PHE A 254 -13.37 -1.95 -14.04
N GLU A 255 -12.64 -1.64 -15.11
CA GLU A 255 -11.74 -2.54 -15.79
C GLU A 255 -10.33 -2.23 -15.31
N ASP A 256 -9.60 -3.27 -14.93
CA ASP A 256 -8.17 -3.21 -14.73
C ASP A 256 -7.50 -3.12 -16.11
N ALA A 257 -7.07 -1.92 -16.49
CA ALA A 257 -6.62 -1.61 -17.84
C ALA A 257 -5.13 -1.87 -18.05
N ASN A 258 -4.34 -1.90 -16.96
CA ASN A 258 -2.91 -2.21 -17.00
C ASN A 258 -2.59 -3.63 -16.49
N CYS A 259 -3.62 -4.34 -16.01
CA CYS A 259 -3.58 -5.69 -15.48
C CYS A 259 -2.62 -5.88 -14.32
N ASP A 260 -2.51 -4.84 -13.49
CA ASP A 260 -1.77 -4.94 -12.25
C ASP A 260 -2.59 -5.59 -11.13
N GLY A 261 -3.88 -5.87 -11.34
CA GLY A 261 -4.78 -6.59 -10.46
C GLY A 261 -5.67 -5.68 -9.61
N ILE A 262 -5.88 -4.42 -10.01
CA ILE A 262 -6.88 -3.49 -9.47
C ILE A 262 -7.40 -2.58 -10.61
N ASP A 263 -8.59 -1.99 -10.47
CA ASP A 263 -9.01 -0.87 -11.34
C ASP A 263 -8.29 0.41 -10.88
N GLY A 264 -7.13 0.71 -11.49
CA GLY A 264 -6.21 1.77 -11.07
C GLY A 264 -4.75 1.32 -11.19
N ASP A 265 -3.83 2.04 -10.55
CA ASP A 265 -2.39 1.74 -10.63
C ASP A 265 -1.80 1.46 -9.25
N ARG A 266 -1.35 0.23 -9.00
CA ARG A 266 -0.79 -0.22 -7.70
C ARG A 266 0.40 0.60 -7.25
N ASP A 267 1.23 1.09 -8.18
CA ASP A 267 2.39 1.92 -7.87
C ASP A 267 2.00 3.35 -7.51
N ARG A 268 0.78 3.76 -7.85
CA ARG A 268 0.16 5.06 -7.50
C ARG A 268 -0.89 4.95 -6.40
N ALA A 269 -1.28 3.74 -6.02
CA ALA A 269 -2.36 3.48 -5.07
C ALA A 269 -1.93 3.56 -3.59
N ILE A 270 -2.87 3.99 -2.75
CA ILE A 270 -2.86 3.82 -1.30
C ILE A 270 -4.18 3.17 -0.90
N PHE A 271 -4.11 2.05 -0.18
CA PHE A 271 -5.23 1.17 0.09
C PHE A 271 -5.89 1.46 1.45
N VAL A 272 -7.21 1.63 1.47
CA VAL A 272 -8.00 1.88 2.68
C VAL A 272 -9.10 0.84 2.84
N SER A 273 -9.01 0.02 3.90
CA SER A 273 -10.00 -1.01 4.20
C SER A 273 -10.50 -0.87 5.64
N ALA A 274 -11.83 -0.77 5.80
CA ALA A 274 -12.46 -0.75 7.12
C ALA A 274 -12.53 -2.15 7.73
N SER A 275 -12.61 -3.19 6.90
CA SER A 275 -12.80 -4.57 7.36
C SER A 275 -11.48 -5.27 7.71
N ARG A 276 -10.40 -5.03 6.95
CA ARG A 276 -9.10 -5.71 7.08
C ARG A 276 -7.95 -4.78 7.46
N GLY A 277 -8.11 -3.47 7.28
CA GLY A 277 -7.01 -2.51 7.42
C GLY A 277 -6.58 -2.19 8.85
N SER A 278 -5.33 -1.76 9.01
CA SER A 278 -4.77 -1.26 10.28
C SER A 278 -3.99 0.04 10.05
N ASN A 279 -4.19 1.04 10.91
CA ASN A 279 -3.43 2.30 10.82
C ASN A 279 -1.95 2.14 11.21
N ALA A 280 -1.53 0.96 11.69
CA ALA A 280 -0.12 0.62 11.86
C ALA A 280 0.57 0.28 10.53
N ASN A 281 -0.19 -0.09 9.50
CA ASN A 281 0.32 -0.49 8.21
C ASN A 281 0.83 0.71 7.40
N ASP A 282 1.58 0.41 6.33
CA ASP A 282 2.11 1.38 5.38
C ASP A 282 1.07 1.84 4.32
N GLY A 283 0.03 1.04 4.05
CA GLY A 283 -1.02 1.35 3.08
C GLY A 283 -0.60 1.18 1.62
N LEU A 284 0.56 0.59 1.32
CA LEU A 284 1.14 0.56 -0.04
C LEU A 284 0.74 -0.66 -0.87
N THR A 285 0.16 -1.68 -0.23
CA THR A 285 -0.38 -2.89 -0.88
C THR A 285 -1.77 -3.20 -0.36
N SER A 286 -2.54 -4.02 -1.08
CA SER A 286 -3.88 -4.46 -0.64
C SER A 286 -3.84 -5.28 0.66
N GLY A 287 -2.74 -6.00 0.92
CA GLY A 287 -2.50 -6.75 2.17
C GLY A 287 -2.14 -5.86 3.35
N THR A 288 -1.50 -4.72 3.09
CA THR A 288 -1.08 -3.74 4.11
C THR A 288 -1.98 -2.49 4.14
N ALA A 289 -3.25 -2.62 3.74
CA ALA A 289 -4.20 -1.51 3.72
C ALA A 289 -4.33 -0.82 5.10
N VAL A 290 -4.54 0.50 5.10
CA VAL A 290 -4.79 1.26 6.33
C VAL A 290 -6.26 1.28 6.71
N ALA A 291 -6.55 1.42 8.00
CA ALA A 291 -7.92 1.37 8.51
C ALA A 291 -8.75 2.64 8.22
N THR A 292 -8.08 3.79 8.00
CA THR A 292 -8.75 5.09 7.92
C THR A 292 -8.29 5.93 6.73
N VAL A 293 -9.22 6.66 6.12
CA VAL A 293 -8.91 7.59 5.02
C VAL A 293 -7.98 8.72 5.47
N ALA A 294 -8.10 9.17 6.73
CA ALA A 294 -7.19 10.17 7.29
C ALA A 294 -5.73 9.68 7.32
N ARG A 295 -5.51 8.38 7.60
CA ARG A 295 -4.17 7.79 7.56
C ARG A 295 -3.63 7.73 6.13
N ALA A 296 -4.46 7.36 5.15
CA ALA A 296 -4.06 7.36 3.74
C ALA A 296 -3.67 8.75 3.23
N ILE A 297 -4.42 9.80 3.58
CA ILE A 297 -4.07 11.18 3.24
C ILE A 297 -2.73 11.59 3.87
N ALA A 298 -2.45 11.14 5.11
CA ALA A 298 -1.17 11.43 5.75
C ALA A 298 0.01 10.72 5.04
N ILE A 299 -0.19 9.50 4.52
CA ILE A 299 0.79 8.79 3.70
C ILE A 299 0.98 9.52 2.36
N GLN A 300 -0.10 9.88 1.68
CA GLN A 300 -0.07 10.61 0.41
C GLN A 300 0.69 11.93 0.50
N ALA A 301 0.52 12.67 1.61
CA ALA A 301 1.27 13.90 1.85
C ALA A 301 2.80 13.69 1.93
N GLY A 302 3.24 12.48 2.32
CA GLY A 302 4.64 12.07 2.32
C GLY A 302 5.10 11.44 0.99
N MET A 303 4.18 10.98 0.15
CA MET A 303 4.44 10.29 -1.12
C MET A 303 3.55 10.86 -2.24
N PRO A 304 3.85 12.05 -2.79
CA PRO A 304 2.97 12.73 -3.74
C PRO A 304 2.72 12.00 -5.07
N THR A 305 3.57 11.03 -5.42
CA THR A 305 3.40 10.16 -6.59
C THR A 305 2.31 9.11 -6.38
N ARG A 306 1.94 8.84 -5.13
CA ARG A 306 0.85 7.93 -4.76
C ARG A 306 -0.45 8.72 -4.71
N ASP A 307 -0.96 9.08 -5.88
CA ASP A 307 -2.07 10.00 -6.04
C ASP A 307 -3.45 9.34 -6.04
N GLN A 308 -3.55 8.01 -6.02
CA GLN A 308 -4.81 7.29 -6.01
C GLN A 308 -5.11 6.71 -4.61
N ILE A 309 -6.05 7.31 -3.86
CA ILE A 309 -6.52 6.72 -2.59
C ILE A 309 -7.73 5.84 -2.86
N LEU A 310 -7.55 4.52 -2.74
CA LEU A 310 -8.55 3.49 -3.05
C LEU A 310 -9.24 3.04 -1.77
N ILE A 311 -10.57 3.09 -1.75
CA ILE A 311 -11.38 2.87 -0.54
C ILE A 311 -12.34 1.72 -0.76
N GLU A 312 -12.19 0.70 0.09
CA GLU A 312 -13.16 -0.38 0.24
C GLU A 312 -14.57 0.19 0.51
N SER A 313 -15.58 -0.38 -0.14
CA SER A 313 -16.97 -0.05 0.12
C SER A 313 -17.32 -0.36 1.58
N GLY A 314 -17.77 0.64 2.31
CA GLY A 314 -18.01 0.50 3.74
C GLY A 314 -18.40 1.83 4.39
N SER A 315 -18.47 1.83 5.72
CA SER A 315 -18.71 3.04 6.51
C SER A 315 -17.45 3.43 7.27
N TYR A 316 -17.09 4.71 7.19
CA TYR A 316 -15.89 5.27 7.79
C TYR A 316 -16.26 6.50 8.61
N ASP A 317 -16.07 6.40 9.93
CA ASP A 317 -16.28 7.51 10.84
C ASP A 317 -15.02 8.39 10.93
N MET A 318 -15.19 9.69 10.73
CA MET A 318 -14.10 10.65 10.69
C MET A 318 -14.26 11.68 11.81
N PRO A 319 -13.31 11.76 12.75
CA PRO A 319 -13.40 12.72 13.85
C PRO A 319 -13.13 14.17 13.42
N ALA A 320 -12.53 14.36 12.24
CA ALA A 320 -12.16 15.65 11.68
C ALA A 320 -12.45 15.68 10.17
N ALA A 321 -12.40 16.88 9.59
CA ALA A 321 -12.46 17.05 8.14
C ALA A 321 -11.22 16.45 7.46
N LEU A 322 -11.42 15.83 6.31
CA LEU A 322 -10.33 15.44 5.41
C LEU A 322 -9.86 16.66 4.62
N GLU A 323 -8.55 16.86 4.52
CA GLU A 323 -7.95 17.89 3.68
C GLU A 323 -7.25 17.20 2.51
N LEU A 324 -7.75 17.41 1.28
CA LEU A 324 -7.12 16.84 0.09
C LEU A 324 -6.11 17.80 -0.51
N ALA A 325 -4.91 17.30 -0.76
CA ALA A 325 -3.87 18.03 -1.46
C ALA A 325 -4.16 18.07 -2.98
N SER A 326 -3.49 18.99 -3.67
CA SER A 326 -3.55 19.04 -5.14
C SER A 326 -2.98 17.77 -5.75
N GLY A 327 -3.67 17.20 -6.74
CA GLY A 327 -3.26 15.95 -7.39
C GLY A 327 -3.89 14.71 -6.75
N THR A 328 -4.47 14.79 -5.55
CA THR A 328 -5.02 13.61 -4.88
C THR A 328 -6.37 13.20 -5.46
N GLY A 329 -6.49 11.93 -5.81
CA GLY A 329 -7.72 11.23 -6.13
C GLY A 329 -8.25 10.42 -4.93
N LEU A 330 -9.57 10.43 -4.76
CA LEU A 330 -10.29 9.65 -3.75
C LEU A 330 -11.32 8.78 -4.45
N TYR A 331 -11.12 7.47 -4.45
CA TYR A 331 -11.88 6.52 -5.26
C TYR A 331 -12.50 5.46 -4.36
N GLY A 332 -13.82 5.41 -4.30
CA GLY A 332 -14.56 4.35 -3.63
C GLY A 332 -15.02 3.24 -4.59
N GLY A 333 -15.70 2.25 -4.03
CA GLY A 333 -16.35 1.18 -4.80
C GLY A 333 -15.62 -0.16 -4.77
N TYR A 334 -14.46 -0.24 -4.09
CA TYR A 334 -13.65 -1.44 -4.03
C TYR A 334 -14.23 -2.51 -3.10
N GLY A 335 -14.02 -3.77 -3.43
CA GLY A 335 -14.16 -4.90 -2.52
C GLY A 335 -13.02 -4.93 -1.50
N ALA A 336 -13.12 -5.86 -0.54
CA ALA A 336 -12.07 -6.00 0.46
C ALA A 336 -10.74 -6.45 -0.18
N ASP A 337 -10.77 -7.19 -1.28
CA ASP A 337 -9.60 -7.66 -2.05
C ASP A 337 -8.92 -6.56 -2.89
N PHE A 338 -9.61 -5.45 -3.18
CA PHE A 338 -9.26 -4.40 -4.13
C PHE A 338 -9.16 -4.81 -5.61
N ALA A 339 -9.18 -6.10 -5.91
CA ALA A 339 -9.29 -6.60 -7.29
C ALA A 339 -10.69 -6.35 -7.87
N THR A 340 -11.72 -6.32 -7.02
CA THR A 340 -13.09 -6.05 -7.44
C THR A 340 -13.46 -4.59 -7.20
N ARG A 341 -14.07 -3.93 -8.19
CA ARG A 341 -14.69 -2.61 -8.04
C ARG A 341 -16.07 -2.59 -8.68
N THR A 342 -17.01 -1.87 -8.05
CA THR A 342 -18.41 -1.78 -8.50
C THR A 342 -18.94 -0.35 -8.32
N ASP A 343 -20.16 -0.06 -8.80
CA ASP A 343 -20.89 1.21 -8.53
C ASP A 343 -21.31 1.38 -7.04
N SER A 344 -20.78 0.56 -6.14
CA SER A 344 -20.89 0.75 -4.70
C SER A 344 -20.12 1.99 -4.24
N ARG A 345 -20.43 2.49 -3.04
CA ARG A 345 -19.82 3.72 -2.52
C ARG A 345 -19.35 3.59 -1.09
N ALA A 346 -18.14 4.06 -0.83
CA ALA A 346 -17.65 4.25 0.52
C ALA A 346 -18.38 5.44 1.17
N THR A 347 -18.88 5.26 2.40
CA THR A 347 -19.61 6.29 3.13
C THR A 347 -18.74 6.89 4.24
N LEU A 348 -18.32 8.14 4.04
CA LEU A 348 -17.48 8.91 4.94
C LEU A 348 -18.34 9.87 5.76
N THR A 349 -18.45 9.61 7.07
CA THR A 349 -19.26 10.43 7.98
C THR A 349 -18.38 11.20 8.94
N ALA A 350 -18.41 12.53 8.84
CA ALA A 350 -17.66 13.41 9.75
C ALA A 350 -18.50 13.85 10.95
N SER A 351 -17.92 13.71 12.15
CA SER A 351 -18.46 14.34 13.38
C SER A 351 -18.11 15.82 13.47
N SER A 352 -17.19 16.29 12.63
CA SER A 352 -16.87 17.69 12.37
C SER A 352 -17.97 18.40 11.55
N PRO A 353 -18.11 19.74 11.61
CA PRO A 353 -19.05 20.49 10.77
C PRO A 353 -18.79 20.36 9.26
N THR A 354 -17.60 19.92 8.87
CA THR A 354 -17.16 19.71 7.49
C THR A 354 -16.53 18.32 7.36
N ALA A 355 -16.84 17.62 6.28
CA ALA A 355 -16.27 16.31 5.97
C ALA A 355 -15.05 16.42 5.06
N LEU A 356 -15.09 17.32 4.07
CA LEU A 356 -14.04 17.48 3.07
C LEU A 356 -13.68 18.95 2.85
N ILE A 357 -12.38 19.25 2.85
CA ILE A 357 -11.81 20.56 2.57
C ILE A 357 -10.84 20.43 1.40
N ILE A 358 -10.98 21.32 0.41
CA ILE A 358 -10.04 21.52 -0.68
C ILE A 358 -9.71 23.01 -0.71
N ASP A 359 -8.42 23.36 -0.68
CA ASP A 359 -7.95 24.74 -0.60
C ASP A 359 -6.81 24.97 -1.59
N GLY A 360 -7.02 25.84 -2.57
CA GLY A 360 -6.01 26.25 -3.55
C GLY A 360 -5.56 25.13 -4.49
N ALA A 361 -6.50 24.37 -5.07
CA ALA A 361 -6.16 23.27 -5.98
C ALA A 361 -5.35 23.75 -7.21
N THR A 362 -4.13 23.25 -7.39
CA THR A 362 -3.23 23.57 -8.51
C THR A 362 -3.13 22.44 -9.54
N SER A 363 -3.40 21.21 -9.11
CA SER A 363 -3.47 19.99 -9.93
C SER A 363 -4.87 19.36 -9.80
N PRO A 364 -5.29 18.49 -10.76
CA PRO A 364 -6.59 17.83 -10.70
C PRO A 364 -6.82 17.11 -9.37
N ILE A 365 -8.04 17.19 -8.84
CA ILE A 365 -8.51 16.41 -7.70
C ILE A 365 -9.79 15.71 -8.15
N VAL A 366 -9.85 14.40 -7.96
CA VAL A 366 -11.01 13.59 -8.29
C VAL A 366 -11.57 12.99 -7.00
N VAL A 367 -12.87 13.10 -6.79
CA VAL A 367 -13.59 12.34 -5.77
C VAL A 367 -14.66 11.55 -6.49
N ASP A 368 -14.54 10.23 -6.45
CA ASP A 368 -15.37 9.31 -7.20
C ASP A 368 -15.90 8.16 -6.33
N HIS A 369 -17.15 7.76 -6.54
CA HIS A 369 -17.81 6.67 -5.81
C HIS A 369 -17.75 6.78 -4.28
N VAL A 370 -17.88 8.00 -3.75
CA VAL A 370 -17.83 8.30 -2.31
C VAL A 370 -19.09 9.05 -1.87
N ASN A 371 -19.68 8.65 -0.74
CA ASN A 371 -20.72 9.41 -0.05
C ASN A 371 -20.07 10.22 1.08
N LEU A 372 -20.29 11.53 1.09
CA LEU A 372 -19.79 12.45 2.12
C LEU A 372 -20.96 12.90 3.00
N ALA A 373 -20.86 12.69 4.31
CA ALA A 373 -21.87 13.08 5.28
C ALA A 373 -21.28 13.85 6.47
N THR A 374 -22.07 14.74 7.05
CA THR A 374 -21.78 15.35 8.36
C THR A 374 -22.91 15.08 9.35
N GLU A 375 -22.59 14.87 10.62
CA GLU A 375 -23.60 14.68 11.65
C GLU A 375 -24.37 15.98 11.97
N ASN A 376 -25.59 15.83 12.50
CA ASN A 376 -26.41 16.95 12.96
C ASN A 376 -25.71 17.77 14.04
N ARG A 377 -25.79 19.09 13.94
CA ARG A 377 -25.32 20.03 14.97
C ARG A 377 -26.39 20.24 16.03
N SER A 378 -25.96 20.33 17.28
CA SER A 378 -26.83 20.60 18.43
C SER A 378 -26.52 21.92 19.13
N GLY A 379 -25.34 22.50 18.88
CA GLY A 379 -24.93 23.78 19.46
C GLY A 379 -25.69 24.96 18.83
N VAL A 380 -25.94 25.98 19.65
CA VAL A 380 -26.66 27.18 19.22
C VAL A 380 -25.86 27.94 18.15
N GLY A 381 -26.48 28.19 17.00
CA GLY A 381 -25.87 28.91 15.88
C GLY A 381 -24.85 28.09 15.07
N GLU A 382 -24.68 26.81 15.35
CA GLU A 382 -23.80 25.93 14.57
C GLU A 382 -24.36 25.68 13.17
N SER A 383 -23.47 25.62 12.18
CA SER A 383 -23.79 25.27 10.79
C SER A 383 -23.04 24.02 10.35
N THR A 384 -23.58 23.33 9.35
CA THR A 384 -22.94 22.21 8.66
C THR A 384 -22.55 22.65 7.26
N GLN A 385 -21.34 22.32 6.85
CA GLN A 385 -20.79 22.55 5.52
C GLN A 385 -20.02 21.30 5.12
N THR A 386 -20.72 20.27 4.61
CA THR A 386 -20.11 18.95 4.37
C THR A 386 -18.88 19.00 3.46
N VAL A 387 -18.91 19.82 2.42
CA VAL A 387 -17.76 20.03 1.53
C VAL A 387 -17.47 21.52 1.44
N ARG A 388 -16.19 21.89 1.59
CA ARG A 388 -15.71 23.26 1.44
C ARG A 388 -14.57 23.31 0.43
N ILE A 389 -14.79 24.02 -0.67
CA ILE A 389 -13.78 24.26 -1.71
C ILE A 389 -13.47 25.75 -1.73
N ARG A 390 -12.19 26.10 -1.66
CA ARG A 390 -11.68 27.46 -1.76
C ARG A 390 -10.62 27.50 -2.85
N ASP A 391 -10.86 28.28 -3.90
CA ASP A 391 -9.97 28.42 -5.06
C ASP A 391 -9.70 27.10 -5.83
N GLY A 392 -9.35 27.19 -7.13
CA GLY A 392 -9.05 26.00 -7.96
C GLY A 392 -10.27 25.15 -8.37
N PHE A 393 -11.47 25.75 -8.43
CA PHE A 393 -12.73 25.06 -8.74
C PHE A 393 -12.73 24.30 -10.08
N ASP A 394 -11.97 24.77 -11.07
CA ASP A 394 -11.85 24.15 -12.40
C ASP A 394 -10.93 22.91 -12.42
N ARG A 395 -10.34 22.56 -11.27
CA ARG A 395 -9.49 21.39 -11.07
C ARG A 395 -10.13 20.30 -10.23
N VAL A 396 -11.28 20.56 -9.60
CA VAL A 396 -11.97 19.58 -8.75
C VAL A 396 -13.11 18.93 -9.51
N ARG A 397 -13.13 17.59 -9.53
CA ARG A 397 -14.20 16.80 -10.14
C ARG A 397 -14.83 15.87 -9.11
N PHE A 398 -16.16 15.96 -8.97
CA PHE A 398 -16.95 14.98 -8.24
C PHE A 398 -17.68 14.11 -9.26
N ARG A 399 -17.46 12.80 -9.19
CA ARG A 399 -18.13 11.77 -9.98
C ARG A 399 -18.79 10.81 -9.00
N HIS A 400 -19.99 10.30 -9.31
CA HIS A 400 -20.62 9.31 -8.44
C HIS A 400 -20.55 9.64 -6.93
N VAL A 401 -20.89 10.88 -6.54
CA VAL A 401 -20.85 11.34 -5.15
C VAL A 401 -22.24 11.72 -4.64
N THR A 402 -22.52 11.37 -3.38
CA THR A 402 -23.65 11.93 -2.62
C THR A 402 -23.10 12.82 -1.50
N ILE A 403 -23.58 14.07 -1.40
CA ILE A 403 -23.19 15.00 -0.33
C ILE A 403 -24.40 15.27 0.56
N VAL A 404 -24.32 14.86 1.83
CA VAL A 404 -25.37 15.05 2.83
C VAL A 404 -24.87 15.96 3.94
N ALA A 405 -25.57 17.06 4.18
CA ALA A 405 -25.33 17.91 5.34
C ALA A 405 -26.24 17.50 6.50
N GLY A 406 -25.66 17.34 7.68
CA GLY A 406 -26.42 17.27 8.91
C GLY A 406 -27.23 18.54 9.12
N ARG A 407 -28.26 18.50 9.96
CA ARG A 407 -29.03 19.69 10.34
C ARG A 407 -28.12 20.69 11.05
N GLY A 408 -28.28 21.97 10.75
CA GLY A 408 -27.71 23.05 11.57
C GLY A 408 -28.32 23.06 12.98
N GLY A 409 -27.59 23.65 13.92
CA GLY A 409 -28.06 23.77 15.30
C GLY A 409 -29.19 24.81 15.43
N PRO A 410 -29.84 24.86 16.61
CA PRO A 410 -30.90 25.85 16.86
C PRO A 410 -30.36 27.28 16.77
N GLY A 411 -31.18 28.22 16.28
CA GLY A 411 -30.83 29.64 16.28
C GLY A 411 -30.70 30.20 17.71
N ALA A 412 -29.91 31.26 17.87
CA ALA A 412 -29.80 31.94 19.16
C ALA A 412 -31.16 32.53 19.59
N PRO A 413 -31.55 32.40 20.88
CA PRO A 413 -32.73 33.08 21.39
C PRO A 413 -32.66 34.58 21.11
N GLY A 414 -33.78 35.17 20.71
CA GLY A 414 -33.89 36.62 20.60
C GLY A 414 -33.72 37.30 21.97
N THR A 415 -33.22 38.53 21.98
CA THR A 415 -33.20 39.33 23.20
C THR A 415 -34.63 39.73 23.59
N SER A 416 -34.93 39.75 24.89
CA SER A 416 -36.19 40.31 25.37
C SER A 416 -36.38 41.75 24.88
N GLY A 417 -37.61 42.09 24.49
CA GLY A 417 -37.96 43.48 24.18
C GLY A 417 -37.76 44.37 25.41
N GLY A 418 -37.48 45.65 25.17
CA GLY A 418 -37.45 46.65 26.24
C GLY A 418 -38.82 46.75 26.92
N PRO A 419 -38.87 47.20 28.20
CA PRO A 419 -40.12 47.52 28.85
C PRO A 419 -40.88 48.59 28.06
N GLY A 420 -42.21 48.52 28.05
CA GLY A 420 -43.05 49.55 27.43
C GLY A 420 -42.95 50.89 28.17
N ASP A 421 -43.25 51.98 27.47
CA ASP A 421 -43.27 53.32 28.08
C ASP A 421 -44.30 53.39 29.24
N PRO A 422 -44.00 54.14 30.32
CA PRO A 422 -44.98 54.41 31.36
C PRO A 422 -46.26 55.05 30.78
N GLY A 423 -47.41 54.67 31.31
CA GLY A 423 -48.68 55.33 30.97
C GLY A 423 -48.66 56.82 31.34
N THR A 424 -49.40 57.64 30.60
CA THR A 424 -49.56 59.07 30.92
C THR A 424 -50.16 59.24 32.32
N PRO A 425 -49.73 60.26 33.10
CA PRO A 425 -50.39 60.60 34.36
C PRO A 425 -51.91 60.78 34.17
N GLY A 426 -52.70 60.28 35.14
CA GLY A 426 -54.15 60.53 35.16
C GLY A 426 -54.47 62.02 35.30
N ALA A 427 -55.64 62.44 34.79
CA ALA A 427 -56.08 63.82 34.92
C ALA A 427 -56.28 64.23 36.40
N PRO A 428 -56.02 65.49 36.78
CA PRO A 428 -56.40 66.00 38.10
C PRO A 428 -57.91 65.83 38.34
N GLY A 429 -58.30 65.35 39.52
CA GLY A 429 -59.72 65.25 39.90
C GLY A 429 -60.32 66.63 40.21
N ASP A 430 -61.54 66.89 39.74
CA ASP A 430 -62.25 68.16 39.86
C ASP A 430 -63.11 68.25 41.14
N GLY A 431 -62.59 67.80 42.28
CA GLY A 431 -63.28 67.93 43.57
C GLY A 431 -64.67 67.29 43.68
N SER A 432 -65.16 66.60 42.64
CA SER A 432 -66.50 65.98 42.55
C SER A 432 -66.48 64.59 41.97
N ALA A 433 -65.49 64.25 41.13
CA ALA A 433 -65.21 62.90 40.67
C ALA A 433 -63.70 62.59 40.67
N GLY A 434 -63.33 61.33 40.82
CA GLY A 434 -61.95 60.87 40.60
C GLY A 434 -61.52 61.09 39.15
N GLY A 435 -60.26 61.45 38.92
CA GLY A 435 -59.73 61.67 37.57
C GLY A 435 -59.86 60.41 36.70
N ALA A 436 -60.22 60.58 35.44
CA ALA A 436 -60.26 59.47 34.50
C ALA A 436 -58.86 58.87 34.30
N GLY A 437 -58.77 57.53 34.27
CA GLY A 437 -57.55 56.82 33.90
C GLY A 437 -57.07 57.20 32.50
N GLY A 438 -55.77 57.11 32.25
CA GLY A 438 -55.17 57.42 30.95
C GLY A 438 -55.80 56.63 29.80
N LEU A 439 -55.87 57.24 28.62
CA LEU A 439 -56.42 56.64 27.40
C LEU A 439 -55.49 55.53 26.89
N PHE A 440 -56.02 54.31 26.90
CA PHE A 440 -55.47 53.05 26.39
C PHE A 440 -54.31 52.44 27.20
N GLY A 441 -54.52 51.20 27.66
CA GLY A 441 -53.49 50.33 28.25
C GLY A 441 -53.19 50.53 29.74
N GLY A 442 -53.53 51.68 30.33
CA GLY A 442 -53.42 51.89 31.78
C GLY A 442 -54.55 51.19 32.54
N GLY A 443 -54.21 50.36 33.53
CA GLY A 443 -55.18 49.77 34.44
C GLY A 443 -56.09 50.84 35.09
N ARG A 444 -57.34 50.47 35.39
CA ARG A 444 -58.33 51.37 36.02
C ARG A 444 -57.69 52.07 37.23
N GLY A 445 -57.66 53.41 37.19
CA GLY A 445 -57.28 54.22 38.34
C GLY A 445 -58.20 53.89 39.51
N ALA A 446 -57.63 53.73 40.70
CA ALA A 446 -58.39 53.41 41.90
C ALA A 446 -59.38 54.54 42.22
N ASP A 447 -60.61 54.17 42.60
CA ASP A 447 -61.65 55.12 43.01
C ASP A 447 -61.15 55.94 44.21
N GLY A 448 -61.05 57.26 44.03
CA GLY A 448 -60.72 58.18 45.10
C GLY A 448 -61.86 58.26 46.12
N VAL A 449 -61.64 57.74 47.33
CA VAL A 449 -62.57 57.92 48.46
C VAL A 449 -62.42 59.36 48.97
N ARG A 450 -63.50 60.16 48.90
CA ARG A 450 -63.59 61.41 49.67
C ARG A 450 -63.42 61.06 51.15
N ARG A 451 -62.41 61.61 51.80
CA ARG A 451 -62.45 61.78 53.25
C ARG A 451 -63.32 63.00 53.51
N ASP A 452 -64.48 62.80 54.11
CA ASP A 452 -65.31 63.90 54.58
C ASP A 452 -64.49 64.81 55.50
N PRO A 453 -64.64 66.14 55.40
CA PRO A 453 -64.13 67.03 56.43
C PRO A 453 -64.85 66.67 57.72
N GLY A 454 -64.10 66.24 58.74
CA GLY A 454 -64.65 66.10 60.09
C GLY A 454 -65.30 67.42 60.52
N PRO A 455 -66.39 67.37 61.31
CA PRO A 455 -67.08 68.57 61.79
C PRO A 455 -66.13 69.43 62.65
N ALA A 456 -66.29 70.75 62.49
CA ALA A 456 -65.48 71.83 63.02
C ALA A 456 -65.24 71.80 64.54
#